data_AF-A0A0G1EV94-F1
#
_entry.id   AF-A0A0G1EV94-F1
#
_cell.length_a   1.000
_cell.length_b   1.000
_cell.length_c   1.000
_cell.angle_alpha   90.00
_cell.angle_beta   90.00
_cell.angle_gamma   90.00
#
_symmetry.space_group_name_H-M   'P 1'
#
loop_
_entity.id
_entity.type
_entity.pdbx_description
1 polymer ?
#
loop_
_entity_poly.entity_id
_entity_poly.type
_entity_poly.pdbx_seq_one_letter_code
_entity_poly.pdbx_strand_id
1 'polypeptide(L)'
;MAKGLKRDGLLPSLENMQKLGKKYAEVFLDDLSKLNINTHETTFPYASEYVDEQIKLIKVLEGKGFTYKIDDGMYFDTSKFSSYGKLGGLSESLTQARVSPNQEKRNPKDFALWKFNVELGFPSEWGQGFPGWHIECSAMIIKILGEQIDISQQRNCAIRSGHG
;
A
#
# COMPACT_ATOMS: atom_id res chain seq x y z
N MET A 1 8.84 10.15 -3.89
CA MET A 1 8.11 11.32 -4.42
C MET A 1 8.84 12.65 -4.18
N ALA A 2 8.99 13.11 -2.92
CA ALA A 2 9.48 14.47 -2.61
C ALA A 2 10.84 14.85 -3.24
N LYS A 3 11.83 13.94 -3.18
CA LYS A 3 13.14 14.16 -3.82
C LYS A 3 13.03 14.33 -5.35
N GLY A 4 12.12 13.58 -5.99
CA GLY A 4 11.91 13.66 -7.43
C GLY A 4 11.24 14.95 -7.86
N LEU A 5 10.23 15.40 -7.10
CA LEU A 5 9.58 16.71 -7.33
C LEU A 5 10.58 17.86 -7.20
N LYS A 6 11.39 17.85 -6.12
CA LYS A 6 12.44 18.86 -5.91
C LYS A 6 13.45 18.89 -7.05
N ARG A 7 13.88 17.71 -7.54
CA ARG A 7 14.82 17.61 -8.66
C ARG A 7 14.24 18.19 -9.96
N ASP A 8 12.94 17.99 -10.20
CA ASP A 8 12.25 18.48 -11.39
C ASP A 8 11.72 19.92 -11.20
N GLY A 9 12.06 20.60 -10.10
CA GLY A 9 11.65 21.98 -9.81
C GLY A 9 10.15 22.16 -9.54
N LEU A 10 9.43 21.07 -9.23
CA LEU A 10 7.99 21.09 -9.01
C LEU A 10 7.66 21.23 -7.52
N LEU A 11 6.66 22.06 -7.22
CA LEU A 11 6.10 22.17 -5.89
C LEU A 11 5.34 20.90 -5.48
N PRO A 12 5.36 20.51 -4.19
CA PRO A 12 4.53 19.42 -3.68
C PRO A 12 3.04 19.69 -3.88
N SER A 13 2.42 18.97 -4.81
CA SER A 13 0.97 18.94 -5.03
C SER A 13 0.56 17.57 -5.56
N LEU A 14 -0.69 17.16 -5.36
CA LEU A 14 -1.19 15.88 -5.89
C LEU A 14 -1.04 15.80 -7.41
N GLU A 15 -1.34 16.90 -8.11
CA GLU A 15 -1.19 17.00 -9.57
C GLU A 15 0.27 16.79 -10.00
N ASN A 16 1.23 17.45 -9.36
CA ASN A 16 2.64 17.29 -9.69
C ASN A 16 3.16 15.89 -9.33
N MET A 17 2.66 15.28 -8.24
CA MET A 17 2.98 13.89 -7.89
C MET A 17 2.49 12.92 -8.97
N GLN A 18 1.26 13.09 -9.44
CA GLN A 18 0.69 12.28 -10.53
C GLN A 18 1.47 12.48 -11.83
N LYS A 19 1.78 13.72 -12.19
CA LYS A 19 2.57 14.05 -13.39
C LYS A 19 3.94 13.38 -13.36
N LEU A 20 4.62 13.44 -12.21
CA LEU A 20 5.91 12.78 -12.03
C LEU A 20 5.78 11.25 -12.10
N GLY A 21 4.73 10.68 -11.49
CA GLY A 21 4.43 9.26 -11.56
C GLY A 21 4.22 8.78 -13.00
N LYS A 22 3.39 9.49 -13.78
CA LYS A 22 3.12 9.19 -15.19
C LYS A 22 4.37 9.26 -16.05
N LYS A 23 5.17 10.32 -15.90
CA LYS A 23 6.47 10.46 -16.59
C LYS A 23 7.37 9.24 -16.38
N TYR A 24 7.46 8.73 -15.16
CA TYR A 24 8.28 7.56 -14.86
C TYR A 24 7.65 6.23 -15.27
N ALA A 25 6.31 6.13 -15.25
CA ALA A 25 5.60 4.98 -15.77
C ALA A 25 5.79 4.83 -17.29
N GLU A 26 5.76 5.93 -18.04
CA GLU A 26 6.04 5.94 -19.48
C GLU A 26 7.45 5.43 -19.80
N VAL A 27 8.46 5.89 -19.06
CA VAL A 27 9.84 5.39 -19.20
C VAL A 27 9.92 3.89 -18.89
N PHE A 28 9.25 3.43 -17.84
CA PHE A 28 9.21 2.02 -17.49
C PHE A 28 8.57 1.16 -18.59
N LEU A 29 7.44 1.61 -19.16
CA LEU A 29 6.77 0.89 -20.25
C LEU A 29 7.62 0.85 -21.53
N ASP A 30 8.33 1.93 -21.85
CA ASP A 30 9.29 1.98 -22.95
C ASP A 30 10.45 0.99 -22.74
N ASP A 31 10.98 0.90 -21.53
CA ASP A 31 12.02 -0.09 -21.18
C ASP A 31 11.52 -1.53 -21.30
N LEU A 32 10.27 -1.83 -20.90
CA LEU A 32 9.66 -3.16 -21.11
C LEU A 32 9.61 -3.53 -22.60
N SER A 33 9.25 -2.57 -23.46
CA SER A 33 9.23 -2.77 -24.91
C SER A 33 10.63 -3.04 -25.45
N LYS A 34 11.64 -2.30 -25.00
CA LYS A 34 13.05 -2.49 -25.41
C LYS A 34 13.61 -3.84 -24.98
N LEU A 35 13.13 -4.37 -23.87
CA LEU A 35 13.47 -5.69 -23.35
C LEU A 35 12.66 -6.83 -23.99
N ASN A 36 11.81 -6.54 -24.99
CA ASN A 36 10.91 -7.50 -25.64
C ASN A 36 9.98 -8.23 -24.66
N ILE A 37 9.55 -7.55 -23.59
CA ILE A 37 8.58 -8.09 -22.64
C ILE A 37 7.17 -7.92 -23.21
N ASN A 38 6.44 -9.02 -23.37
CA ASN A 38 5.05 -8.97 -23.82
C ASN A 38 4.14 -8.48 -22.69
N THR A 39 3.47 -7.35 -22.92
CA THR A 39 2.58 -6.68 -21.97
C THR A 39 1.12 -6.64 -22.42
N HIS A 40 0.76 -7.33 -23.51
CA HIS A 40 -0.56 -7.24 -24.12
C HIS A 40 -1.71 -7.63 -23.17
N GLU A 41 -1.48 -8.61 -22.30
CA GLU A 41 -2.46 -9.08 -21.31
C GLU A 41 -2.18 -8.54 -19.90
N THR A 42 -1.32 -7.52 -19.79
CA THR A 42 -0.89 -6.96 -18.50
C THR A 42 -1.58 -5.64 -18.24
N THR A 43 -2.30 -5.55 -17.11
CA THR A 43 -2.86 -4.29 -16.62
C THR A 43 -1.86 -3.59 -15.70
N PHE A 44 -1.63 -2.28 -15.91
CA PHE A 44 -0.76 -1.45 -15.08
C PHE A 44 -1.58 -0.42 -14.30
N PRO A 45 -2.22 -0.79 -13.18
CA PRO A 45 -3.04 0.13 -12.41
C PRO A 45 -2.19 1.13 -11.62
N TYR A 46 -2.66 2.38 -11.53
CA TYR A 46 -2.05 3.39 -10.66
C TYR A 46 -2.72 3.37 -9.29
N ALA A 47 -1.95 3.21 -8.20
CA ALA A 47 -2.50 3.19 -6.84
C ALA A 47 -3.36 4.43 -6.49
N SER A 48 -3.03 5.59 -7.08
CA SER A 48 -3.80 6.83 -6.91
C SER A 48 -5.21 6.80 -7.50
N GLU A 49 -5.50 5.88 -8.42
CA GLU A 49 -6.83 5.71 -9.04
C GLU A 49 -7.74 4.77 -8.24
N TYR A 50 -7.17 4.03 -7.28
CA TYR A 50 -7.87 3.02 -6.47
C TYR A 50 -7.95 3.40 -4.99
N VAL A 51 -7.86 4.69 -4.67
CA VAL A 51 -7.86 5.18 -3.27
C VAL A 51 -9.20 4.87 -2.60
N ASP A 52 -10.31 4.97 -3.32
CA ASP A 52 -11.64 4.65 -2.80
C ASP A 52 -11.76 3.17 -2.42
N GLU A 53 -11.22 2.26 -3.25
CA GLU A 53 -11.13 0.83 -2.97
C GLU A 53 -10.26 0.56 -1.73
N GLN A 54 -9.15 1.28 -1.58
CA GLN A 54 -8.28 1.17 -0.42
C GLN A 54 -9.01 1.62 0.85
N ILE A 55 -9.73 2.74 0.82
CA ILE A 55 -10.56 3.22 1.94
C ILE A 55 -11.64 2.18 2.28
N LYS A 56 -12.35 1.63 1.28
CA LYS A 56 -13.35 0.58 1.49
C LYS A 56 -12.76 -0.65 2.18
N LEU A 57 -11.57 -1.08 1.75
CA LEU A 57 -10.90 -2.23 2.36
C LEU A 57 -10.52 -1.96 3.82
N ILE A 58 -10.01 -0.75 4.13
CA ILE A 58 -9.70 -0.36 5.51
C ILE A 58 -10.96 -0.34 6.38
N LYS A 59 -12.10 0.14 5.86
CA LYS A 59 -13.39 0.08 6.57
C LYS A 59 -13.83 -1.35 6.87
N VAL A 60 -13.64 -2.27 5.94
CA VAL A 60 -13.94 -3.70 6.17
C VAL A 60 -13.06 -4.27 7.29
N LEU A 61 -11.77 -3.91 7.32
CA LEU A 61 -10.85 -4.33 8.38
C LEU A 61 -11.21 -3.71 9.73
N GLU A 62 -11.65 -2.45 9.73
CA GLU A 62 -12.12 -1.74 10.91
C GLU A 62 -13.39 -2.36 11.48
N GLY A 63 -14.40 -2.66 10.64
CA GLY A 63 -15.63 -3.33 11.05
C GLY A 63 -15.39 -4.73 11.62
N LYS A 64 -14.29 -5.38 11.23
CA LYS A 64 -13.83 -6.67 11.80
C LYS A 64 -12.96 -6.50 13.06
N GLY A 65 -12.65 -5.27 13.46
CA GLY A 65 -11.86 -4.96 14.64
C GLY A 65 -10.36 -5.22 14.50
N PHE A 66 -9.83 -5.30 13.27
CA PHE A 66 -8.40 -5.52 13.01
C PHE A 66 -7.58 -4.23 12.93
N THR A 67 -8.20 -3.07 13.08
CA THR A 67 -7.50 -1.78 12.97
C THR A 67 -7.48 -1.04 14.30
N TYR A 68 -6.53 -0.12 14.41
CA TYR A 68 -6.51 0.87 15.49
C TYR A 68 -5.90 2.18 14.97
N LYS A 69 -6.31 3.30 15.58
CA LYS A 69 -5.79 4.63 15.29
C LYS A 69 -4.68 4.98 16.27
N ILE A 70 -3.61 5.59 15.76
CA ILE A 70 -2.59 6.30 16.54
C ILE A 70 -2.44 7.72 15.99
N ASP A 71 -1.58 8.53 16.59
CA ASP A 71 -1.52 9.97 16.31
C ASP A 71 -1.17 10.28 14.85
N ASP A 72 -0.40 9.40 14.22
CA ASP A 72 0.11 9.58 12.87
C ASP A 72 -0.63 8.74 11.81
N GLY A 73 -1.64 7.93 12.15
CA GLY A 73 -2.39 7.14 11.17
C GLY A 73 -3.25 5.99 11.69
N MET A 74 -3.83 5.24 10.76
CA MET A 74 -4.52 3.96 11.00
C MET A 74 -3.57 2.79 10.76
N TYR A 75 -3.57 1.82 11.68
CA TYR A 75 -2.68 0.66 11.66
C TYR A 75 -3.46 -0.65 11.70
N PHE A 76 -2.86 -1.69 11.12
CA PHE A 76 -3.35 -3.06 11.22
C PHE A 76 -2.77 -3.74 12.46
N ASP A 77 -3.64 -4.33 13.29
CA ASP A 77 -3.28 -5.08 14.48
C ASP A 77 -2.94 -6.54 14.11
N THR A 78 -1.66 -6.82 13.95
CA THR A 78 -1.19 -8.16 13.59
C THR A 78 -1.44 -9.19 14.70
N SER A 79 -1.60 -8.77 15.95
CA SER A 79 -1.84 -9.68 17.07
C SER A 79 -3.21 -10.36 17.00
N LYS A 80 -4.19 -9.69 16.38
CA LYS A 80 -5.55 -10.20 16.21
C LYS A 80 -5.66 -11.22 15.09
N PHE A 81 -4.67 -11.30 14.21
CA PHE A 81 -4.66 -12.24 13.10
C PHE A 81 -3.75 -13.44 13.43
N SER A 82 -4.33 -14.48 14.03
CA SER A 82 -3.61 -15.68 14.48
C SER A 82 -2.85 -16.44 13.38
N SER A 83 -3.21 -16.21 12.11
CA SER A 83 -2.53 -16.81 10.95
C SER A 83 -1.48 -15.87 10.31
N TYR A 84 -1.19 -14.72 10.92
CA TYR A 84 -0.19 -13.78 10.42
C TYR A 84 1.20 -14.42 10.38
N GLY A 85 1.89 -14.30 9.24
CA GLY A 85 3.25 -14.82 9.05
C GLY A 85 3.35 -16.23 8.45
N LYS A 86 2.25 -16.97 8.28
CA LYS A 86 2.25 -18.32 7.66
C LYS A 86 2.79 -18.35 6.23
N LEU A 87 2.60 -17.27 5.45
CA LEU A 87 3.09 -17.18 4.07
C LEU A 87 4.55 -16.72 3.95
N GLY A 88 5.10 -16.10 4.99
CA GLY A 88 6.44 -15.51 4.96
C GLY A 88 7.55 -16.43 5.49
N GLY A 89 7.24 -17.65 5.94
CA GLY A 89 8.22 -18.53 6.60
C GLY A 89 8.93 -17.84 7.77
N LEU A 90 8.24 -16.94 8.46
CA LEU A 90 8.78 -16.09 9.52
C LEU A 90 9.11 -16.96 10.74
N SER A 91 10.33 -17.52 10.77
CA SER A 91 11.01 -17.78 12.04
C SER A 91 11.16 -16.45 12.78
N GLU A 92 11.20 -16.49 14.11
CA GLU A 92 11.12 -15.34 15.03
C GLU A 92 12.18 -14.23 14.84
N SER A 93 13.05 -14.34 13.84
CA SER A 93 14.09 -13.38 13.51
C SER A 93 13.70 -12.51 12.33
N LEU A 94 13.18 -11.31 12.58
CA LEU A 94 13.30 -10.19 11.63
C LEU A 94 13.60 -8.88 12.35
N THR A 95 14.89 -8.72 12.66
CA THR A 95 15.58 -7.44 12.85
C THR A 95 15.74 -6.68 11.52
N GLN A 96 14.64 -6.48 10.79
CA GLN A 96 14.66 -5.71 9.52
C GLN A 96 13.54 -4.68 9.38
N ALA A 97 13.06 -4.12 10.49
CA ALA A 97 12.35 -2.85 10.44
C ALA A 97 13.35 -1.73 10.13
N ARG A 98 13.42 -1.27 8.88
CA ARG A 98 14.19 -0.08 8.45
C ARG A 98 13.58 1.25 8.97
N VAL A 99 12.57 1.17 9.83
CA VAL A 99 11.84 2.29 10.40
C VAL A 99 11.95 2.17 11.91
N SER A 100 12.41 3.23 12.58
CA SER A 100 12.50 3.28 14.04
C SER A 100 11.18 2.81 14.67
N PRO A 101 11.23 1.96 15.72
CA PRO A 101 10.01 1.50 16.38
C PRO A 101 9.24 2.71 16.92
N ASN A 102 8.09 3.00 16.31
CA ASN A 102 7.15 3.97 16.88
C ASN A 102 6.55 3.32 18.14
N GLN A 103 6.75 3.95 19.29
CA GLN A 103 6.33 3.43 20.60
C GLN A 103 4.81 3.35 20.77
N GLU A 104 4.04 4.06 19.93
CA GLU A 104 2.57 3.99 19.93
C GLU A 104 2.03 2.73 19.25
N LYS A 105 2.86 1.99 18.51
CA LYS A 105 2.45 0.73 17.91
C LYS A 105 2.27 -0.34 18.98
N ARG A 106 1.14 -1.05 18.92
CA ARG A 106 0.88 -2.21 19.79
C ARG A 106 1.87 -3.35 19.54
N ASN A 107 2.27 -3.54 18.29
CA ASN A 107 3.27 -4.52 17.90
C ASN A 107 4.28 -3.91 16.90
N PRO A 108 5.59 -4.16 17.04
CA PRO A 108 6.58 -3.77 16.02
C PRO A 108 6.27 -4.27 14.60
N LYS A 109 5.52 -5.39 14.48
CA LYS A 109 5.09 -5.99 13.22
C LYS A 109 3.89 -5.28 12.57
N ASP A 110 3.25 -4.36 13.27
CA ASP A 110 2.09 -3.63 12.75
C ASP A 110 2.51 -2.63 11.68
N PHE A 111 1.72 -2.60 10.61
CA PHE A 111 1.94 -1.74 9.46
C PHE A 111 0.80 -0.73 9.28
N ALA A 112 1.13 0.41 8.70
CA ALA A 112 0.17 1.47 8.44
C ALA A 112 -0.75 1.06 7.30
N LEU A 113 -2.05 1.26 7.51
CA LEU A 113 -3.10 1.16 6.49
C LEU A 113 -3.39 2.53 5.89
N TRP A 114 -3.37 3.58 6.71
CA TRP A 114 -3.58 4.96 6.30
C TRP A 114 -2.65 5.87 7.09
N LYS A 115 -1.95 6.78 6.42
CA LYS A 115 -1.05 7.75 7.03
C LYS A 115 -1.62 9.15 6.97
N PHE A 116 -1.80 9.78 8.13
CA PHE A 116 -2.30 11.15 8.16
C PHE A 116 -1.26 12.14 7.65
N ASN A 117 -1.74 13.15 6.93
CA ASN A 117 -0.92 14.27 6.49
C ASN A 117 -1.82 15.51 6.32
N VAL A 118 -1.44 16.58 7.01
CA VAL A 118 -2.18 17.84 7.07
C VAL A 118 -2.02 18.70 5.82
N GLU A 119 -0.91 18.57 5.09
CA GLU A 119 -0.59 19.42 3.94
C GLU A 119 -1.07 18.83 2.61
N LEU A 120 -0.93 17.51 2.46
CA LEU A 120 -1.19 16.79 1.21
C LEU A 120 -1.79 15.43 1.49
N GLY A 121 -2.71 14.98 0.64
CA GLY A 121 -3.28 13.65 0.75
C GLY A 121 -4.68 13.58 0.16
N PHE A 122 -5.23 12.38 0.19
CA PHE A 122 -6.60 12.10 -0.16
C PHE A 122 -7.50 12.27 1.07
N PRO A 123 -8.75 12.73 0.90
CA PRO A 123 -9.71 12.77 1.99
C PRO A 123 -10.13 11.36 2.40
N SER A 124 -10.32 11.13 3.71
CA SER A 124 -10.90 9.90 4.25
C SER A 124 -11.68 10.19 5.53
N GLU A 125 -12.48 9.22 5.99
CA GLU A 125 -13.25 9.35 7.23
C GLU A 125 -12.38 9.49 8.49
N TRP A 126 -11.14 9.03 8.44
CA TRP A 126 -10.21 9.13 9.57
C TRP A 126 -9.38 10.41 9.57
N GLY A 127 -9.42 11.16 8.46
CA GLY A 127 -8.63 12.37 8.21
C GLY A 127 -7.90 12.33 6.86
N GLN A 128 -7.40 13.48 6.43
CA GLN A 128 -6.61 13.60 5.20
C GLN A 128 -5.30 12.82 5.32
N GLY A 129 -4.92 12.11 4.26
CA GLY A 129 -3.72 11.29 4.31
C GLY A 129 -3.41 10.50 3.05
N PHE A 130 -2.51 9.54 3.17
CA PHE A 130 -2.12 8.64 2.10
C PHE A 130 -2.36 7.20 2.51
N PRO A 131 -2.70 6.32 1.57
CA PRO A 131 -2.75 4.89 1.86
C PRO A 131 -1.37 4.34 2.24
N GLY A 132 -1.36 3.29 3.05
CA GLY A 132 -0.15 2.56 3.36
C GLY A 132 0.20 1.57 2.26
N TRP A 133 1.49 1.40 1.96
CA TRP A 133 2.00 0.51 0.90
C TRP A 133 1.24 -0.81 0.78
N HIS A 134 1.06 -1.54 1.89
CA HIS A 134 0.52 -2.90 1.83
C HIS A 134 -0.95 -2.99 1.43
N ILE A 135 -1.73 -1.93 1.62
CA ILE A 135 -3.16 -1.93 1.27
C ILE A 135 -3.39 -1.67 -0.22
N GLU A 136 -2.46 -0.94 -0.86
CA GLU A 136 -2.55 -0.54 -2.27
C GLU A 136 -2.69 -1.78 -3.16
N CYS A 137 -1.75 -2.72 -3.05
CA CYS A 137 -1.76 -3.94 -3.84
C CYS A 137 -3.01 -4.79 -3.60
N SER A 138 -3.41 -4.97 -2.33
CA SER A 138 -4.57 -5.79 -1.98
C SER A 138 -5.86 -5.21 -2.58
N ALA A 139 -6.06 -3.89 -2.47
CA ALA A 139 -7.24 -3.24 -3.02
C ALA A 139 -7.29 -3.30 -4.56
N MET A 140 -6.15 -3.04 -5.23
CA MET A 140 -6.06 -3.10 -6.70
C MET A 140 -6.31 -4.53 -7.22
N ILE A 141 -5.69 -5.54 -6.61
CA ILE A 141 -5.87 -6.94 -7.01
C ILE A 141 -7.33 -7.37 -6.86
N ILE A 142 -7.95 -7.10 -5.70
CA ILE A 142 -9.35 -7.47 -5.46
C ILE A 142 -10.27 -6.83 -6.50
N LYS A 143 -10.01 -5.56 -6.85
CA LYS A 143 -10.84 -4.83 -7.81
C LYS A 143 -10.69 -5.34 -9.25
N ILE A 144 -9.47 -5.72 -9.66
CA ILE A 144 -9.17 -6.09 -11.05
C ILE A 144 -9.37 -7.59 -11.30
N LEU A 145 -8.91 -8.43 -10.37
CA LEU A 145 -8.86 -9.90 -10.52
C LEU A 145 -9.86 -10.64 -9.64
N GLY A 146 -10.47 -9.96 -8.66
CA GLY A 146 -11.39 -10.57 -7.70
C GLY A 146 -10.71 -11.04 -6.41
N GLU A 147 -11.50 -11.64 -5.51
CA GLU A 147 -11.06 -12.00 -4.16
C GLU A 147 -10.08 -13.17 -4.11
N GLN A 148 -10.11 -14.03 -5.13
CA GLN A 148 -9.25 -15.20 -5.23
C GLN A 148 -8.41 -15.10 -6.51
N ILE A 149 -7.10 -15.23 -6.34
CA ILE A 149 -6.12 -15.26 -7.41
C ILE A 149 -5.31 -16.55 -7.34
N ASP A 150 -4.89 -17.06 -8.50
CA ASP A 150 -4.13 -18.31 -8.59
C ASP A 150 -2.68 -18.13 -8.18
N ILE A 151 -2.05 -17.02 -8.60
CA ILE A 151 -0.64 -16.73 -8.35
C ILE A 151 -0.48 -15.27 -7.91
N SER A 152 0.19 -15.07 -6.77
CA SER A 152 0.65 -13.76 -6.31
C SER A 152 2.17 -13.77 -6.19
N GLN A 153 2.86 -12.96 -7.00
CA GLN A 153 4.31 -12.79 -6.89
C GLN A 153 4.63 -11.43 -6.27
N GLN A 154 4.93 -11.42 -4.97
CA GLN A 154 5.38 -10.23 -4.25
C GLN A 154 6.46 -10.61 -3.24
N ARG A 155 7.53 -9.81 -3.17
CA ARG A 155 8.63 -10.06 -2.22
C ARG A 155 8.30 -9.71 -0.77
N ASN A 156 7.13 -9.10 -0.43
CA ASN A 156 6.62 -8.87 0.94
C ASN A 156 5.26 -8.10 0.96
N CYS A 157 4.10 -8.76 0.92
CA CYS A 157 2.81 -8.11 1.20
C CYS A 157 1.86 -9.05 1.96
N ALA A 158 1.08 -8.51 2.91
CA ALA A 158 0.75 -9.23 4.14
C ALA A 158 -0.73 -9.58 4.37
N ILE A 159 -1.63 -9.41 3.40
CA ILE A 159 -3.07 -9.65 3.65
C ILE A 159 -3.71 -10.47 2.53
N ARG A 160 -4.05 -11.73 2.86
CA ARG A 160 -5.12 -12.49 2.20
C ARG A 160 -6.32 -12.44 3.14
N SER A 161 -7.49 -11.98 2.67
CA SER A 161 -8.75 -12.19 3.38
C SER A 161 -9.05 -13.70 3.33
N GLY A 162 -8.73 -14.40 4.42
CA GLY A 162 -9.07 -15.81 4.56
C GLY A 162 -10.58 -16.01 4.56
N HIS A 163 -11.09 -16.75 3.59
CA HIS A 163 -12.32 -17.53 3.70
C HIS A 163 -11.91 -19.00 3.59
N GLY A 164 -12.32 -19.81 4.57
CA GLY A 164 -11.99 -21.23 4.70
C GLY A 164 -11.21 -21.53 5.95
#